data_AF-A0A3B1DIF6-F1
#
_entry.id   AF-A0A3B1DIF6-F1
#
_cell.length_a   1.000
_cell.length_b   1.000
_cell.length_c   1.000
_cell.angle_alpha   90.00
_cell.angle_beta   90.00
_cell.angle_gamma   90.00
#
_symmetry.space_group_name_H-M   'P 1'
#
loop_
_entity.id
_entity.type
_entity.pdbx_description
1 polymer ?
#
loop_
_entity_poly.entity_id
_entity_poly.type
_entity_poly.pdbx_seq_one_letter_code
_entity_poly.pdbx_strand_id
1 'polypeptide(L)'
;MYKILKIEQWLIFITLILSPLNSFANDCQYSGESTIQNMIARVERINIKQNFLYVINEQTLNTNSFFVARRLLQSLKKGDRIRIYYRCGNNALISFKKMTVIKYNKETSNRGYILKKK
;
A
#
# COMPACT_ATOMS: atom_id res chain seq x y z
N MET A 1 33.11 -0.35 -56.90
CA MET A 1 32.78 0.38 -55.66
C MET A 1 31.54 -0.26 -55.05
N TYR A 2 31.69 -1.00 -53.95
CA TYR A 2 30.60 -1.75 -53.33
C TYR A 2 30.24 -1.18 -51.96
N LYS A 3 28.93 -1.21 -51.70
CA LYS A 3 28.17 -0.58 -50.62
C LYS A 3 28.60 -1.02 -49.23
N ILE A 4 28.71 -0.06 -48.32
CA ILE A 4 28.85 -0.25 -46.88
C ILE A 4 27.49 -0.68 -46.30
N LEU A 5 27.44 -1.84 -45.65
CA LEU A 5 26.31 -2.31 -44.85
C LEU A 5 26.19 -1.45 -43.57
N LYS A 6 25.04 -0.80 -43.38
CA LYS A 6 24.61 -0.25 -42.10
C LYS A 6 24.19 -1.41 -41.21
N ILE A 7 24.94 -1.65 -40.13
CA ILE A 7 24.54 -2.57 -39.07
C ILE A 7 23.78 -1.76 -38.02
N GLU A 8 22.51 -2.11 -37.86
CA GLU A 8 21.61 -1.64 -36.82
C GLU A 8 22.12 -2.08 -35.45
N GLN A 9 22.36 -1.13 -34.54
CA GLN A 9 22.52 -1.42 -33.12
C GLN A 9 21.23 -1.11 -32.38
N TRP A 10 20.75 -2.17 -31.77
CA TRP A 10 19.49 -2.30 -31.06
C TRP A 10 19.45 -1.43 -29.80
N LEU A 11 18.28 -0.82 -29.59
CA LEU A 11 17.83 -0.22 -28.35
C LEU A 11 17.94 -1.24 -27.20
N ILE A 12 18.82 -0.99 -26.24
CA ILE A 12 18.74 -1.60 -24.91
C ILE A 12 18.21 -0.54 -23.95
N PHE A 13 16.88 -0.45 -23.90
CA PHE A 13 16.16 0.08 -22.75
C PHE A 13 16.23 -0.97 -21.63
N ILE A 14 17.21 -0.85 -20.74
CA ILE A 14 17.11 -1.47 -19.41
C ILE A 14 17.08 -0.33 -18.40
N THR A 15 15.84 0.02 -18.09
CA THR A 15 15.41 0.79 -16.93
C THR A 15 15.91 0.11 -15.66
N LEU A 16 17.07 0.55 -15.16
CA LEU A 16 17.48 0.36 -13.77
C LEU A 16 16.63 1.31 -12.91
N ILE A 17 15.36 0.93 -12.70
CA ILE A 17 14.56 1.51 -11.62
C ILE A 17 15.15 0.93 -10.34
N LEU A 18 16.06 1.71 -9.74
CA LEU A 18 16.39 1.55 -8.33
C LEU A 18 15.09 1.53 -7.55
N SER A 19 14.74 0.35 -7.04
CA SER A 19 13.65 0.20 -6.09
C SER A 19 14.02 0.98 -4.83
N PRO A 20 13.28 2.01 -4.40
CA PRO A 20 13.49 2.53 -3.07
C PRO A 20 12.97 1.50 -2.07
N LEU A 21 13.89 0.75 -1.46
CA LEU A 21 13.69 -0.12 -0.30
C LEU A 21 13.28 0.65 0.98
N ASN A 22 12.85 1.91 0.86
CA ASN A 22 12.61 2.84 1.98
C ASN A 22 11.17 3.34 2.04
N SER A 23 10.16 2.50 1.79
CA SER A 23 8.75 2.91 1.95
C SER A 23 8.20 2.80 3.38
N PHE A 24 9.07 2.71 4.40
CA PHE A 24 8.62 2.62 5.79
C PHE A 24 8.36 3.98 6.46
N ALA A 25 8.88 5.09 5.91
CA ALA A 25 9.01 6.34 6.67
C ALA A 25 8.23 7.55 6.15
N ASN A 26 7.74 7.57 4.91
CA ASN A 26 7.19 8.81 4.34
C ASN A 26 5.83 9.23 4.93
N ASP A 27 4.96 8.29 5.29
CA ASP A 27 3.61 8.63 5.78
C ASP A 27 3.62 9.14 7.25
N CYS A 28 4.72 8.93 7.99
CA CYS A 28 4.86 9.37 9.39
C CYS A 28 5.64 10.68 9.56
N GLN A 29 6.24 11.24 8.50
CA GLN A 29 7.08 12.44 8.59
C GLN A 29 6.32 13.73 8.96
N TYR A 30 4.98 13.76 8.82
CA TYR A 30 4.18 14.98 8.94
C TYR A 30 3.10 14.95 10.01
N SER A 31 2.90 13.83 10.72
CA SER A 31 1.94 13.81 11.83
C SER A 31 2.64 14.17 13.12
N GLY A 32 2.20 15.24 13.77
CA GLY A 32 2.57 15.51 15.16
C GLY A 32 2.46 14.24 15.99
N GLU A 33 3.50 13.95 16.76
CA GLU A 33 3.58 12.79 17.64
C GLU A 33 2.27 12.67 18.40
N SER A 34 1.63 11.50 18.34
CA SER A 34 0.39 11.10 19.04
C SER A 34 -0.96 11.14 18.32
N THR A 35 -1.08 11.72 17.12
CA THR A 35 -2.39 11.78 16.43
C THR A 35 -2.76 10.43 15.78
N ILE A 36 -4.00 9.97 15.96
CA ILE A 36 -4.53 8.82 15.21
C ILE A 36 -4.73 9.26 13.76
N GLN A 37 -3.97 8.64 12.86
CA GLN A 37 -4.13 8.78 11.44
C GLN A 37 -5.11 7.75 10.89
N ASN A 38 -5.67 8.04 9.72
CA ASN A 38 -6.41 7.06 8.95
C ASN A 38 -5.96 7.08 7.49
N MET A 39 -6.06 5.93 6.83
CA MET A 39 -5.86 5.83 5.39
C MET A 39 -6.81 4.80 4.79
N ILE A 40 -7.04 4.94 3.49
CA ILE A 40 -7.72 3.93 2.68
C ILE A 40 -6.66 3.27 1.83
N ALA A 41 -6.62 1.94 1.89
CA ALA A 41 -5.59 1.16 1.24
C ALA A 41 -6.18 -0.08 0.59
N ARG A 42 -5.45 -0.62 -0.39
CA ARG A 42 -5.77 -1.89 -1.03
C ARG A 42 -4.79 -2.95 -0.56
N VAL A 43 -5.29 -4.13 -0.19
CA VAL A 43 -4.44 -5.26 0.20
C VAL A 43 -3.66 -5.75 -1.01
N GLU A 44 -2.33 -5.66 -0.93
CA GLU A 44 -1.43 -6.10 -1.98
C GLU A 44 -0.94 -7.53 -1.73
N ARG A 45 -0.52 -7.80 -0.49
CA ARG A 45 0.05 -9.09 -0.08
C ARG A 45 -0.21 -9.35 1.41
N ILE A 46 -0.44 -10.62 1.76
CA ILE A 46 -0.62 -11.07 3.14
C ILE A 46 0.42 -12.15 3.44
N ASN A 47 1.24 -11.95 4.48
CA ASN A 47 2.13 -12.97 5.00
C ASN A 47 1.62 -13.47 6.36
N ILE A 48 0.84 -14.54 6.34
CA ILE A 48 0.23 -15.13 7.53
C ILE A 48 1.27 -15.72 8.49
N LYS A 49 2.38 -16.28 7.98
CA LYS A 49 3.42 -16.89 8.81
C LYS A 49 4.16 -15.85 9.66
N GLN A 50 4.41 -14.67 9.09
CA GLN A 50 5.13 -13.58 9.74
C GLN A 50 4.20 -12.50 10.35
N ASN A 51 2.88 -12.69 10.28
CA ASN A 51 1.88 -11.72 10.74
C ASN A 51 2.00 -10.32 10.10
N PHE A 52 2.40 -10.26 8.83
CA PHE A 52 2.52 -9.00 8.08
C PHE A 52 1.43 -8.84 7.02
N LEU A 53 0.87 -7.64 6.96
CA LEU A 53 -0.04 -7.16 5.92
C LEU A 53 0.68 -6.09 5.11
N TYR A 54 0.68 -6.21 3.78
CA TYR A 54 1.20 -5.20 2.85
C TYR A 54 0.04 -4.61 2.07
N VAL A 55 -0.06 -3.27 2.09
CA VAL A 55 -1.18 -2.53 1.53
C VAL A 55 -0.67 -1.33 0.75
N ILE A 56 -1.34 -1.01 -0.35
CA ILE A 56 -1.06 0.18 -1.15
C ILE A 56 -2.00 1.29 -0.67
N ASN A 57 -1.45 2.37 -0.13
CA ASN A 57 -2.21 3.57 0.21
C ASN A 57 -2.78 4.19 -1.07
N GLU A 58 -4.10 4.39 -1.14
CA GLU A 58 -4.73 4.87 -2.37
C GLU A 58 -4.56 6.37 -2.62
N GLN A 59 -4.14 7.13 -1.60
CA GLN A 59 -3.85 8.56 -1.75
C GLN A 59 -2.43 8.78 -2.24
N THR A 60 -1.45 8.08 -1.66
CA THR A 60 -0.02 8.27 -1.95
C THR A 60 0.54 7.26 -2.95
N LEU A 61 -0.20 6.17 -3.21
CA LEU A 61 0.23 5.01 -4.00
C LEU A 61 1.46 4.27 -3.44
N ASN A 62 1.86 4.60 -2.21
CA ASN A 62 2.97 3.93 -1.53
C ASN A 62 2.51 2.61 -0.91
N THR A 63 3.41 1.61 -0.92
CA THR A 63 3.21 0.36 -0.19
C THR A 63 3.64 0.54 1.27
N ASN A 64 2.69 0.31 2.18
CA ASN A 64 2.90 0.31 3.62
C ASN A 64 2.77 -1.13 4.14
N SER A 65 3.46 -1.44 5.23
CA SER A 65 3.32 -2.73 5.89
C SER A 65 2.93 -2.59 7.36
N PHE A 66 2.14 -3.54 7.85
CA PHE A 66 1.60 -3.56 9.20
C PHE A 66 1.79 -4.94 9.81
N PHE A 67 2.26 -4.97 11.06
CA PHE A 67 2.16 -6.16 11.89
C PHE A 67 0.73 -6.28 12.42
N VAL A 68 0.05 -7.38 12.10
CA VAL A 68 -1.37 -7.58 12.39
C VAL A 68 -1.60 -8.98 12.93
N ALA A 69 -2.42 -9.11 13.97
CA ALA A 69 -2.76 -10.41 14.55
C ALA A 69 -3.31 -11.40 13.49
N ARG A 70 -2.81 -12.64 13.53
CA ARG A 70 -3.13 -13.70 12.56
C ARG A 70 -4.62 -13.87 12.25
N ARG A 71 -5.47 -13.79 13.28
CA ARG A 71 -6.93 -13.91 13.16
C ARG A 71 -7.54 -12.87 12.22
N LEU A 72 -7.03 -11.64 12.24
CA LEU A 72 -7.52 -10.57 11.36
C LEU A 72 -7.05 -10.80 9.91
N LEU A 73 -5.80 -11.24 9.73
CA LEU A 73 -5.24 -11.54 8.41
C LEU A 73 -6.02 -12.62 7.65
N GLN A 74 -6.50 -13.64 8.36
CA GLN A 74 -7.29 -14.74 7.77
C GLN A 74 -8.62 -14.26 7.14
N SER A 75 -9.15 -13.13 7.59
CA SER A 75 -10.40 -12.55 7.07
C SER A 75 -10.22 -11.69 5.82
N LEU A 76 -8.97 -11.37 5.46
CA LEU A 76 -8.62 -10.50 4.34
C LEU A 76 -8.20 -11.31 3.12
N LYS A 77 -8.39 -10.72 1.94
CA LYS A 77 -7.93 -11.24 0.66
C LYS A 77 -7.15 -10.17 -0.09
N LYS A 78 -6.23 -10.62 -0.97
CA LYS A 78 -5.57 -9.72 -1.92
C LYS A 78 -6.63 -8.98 -2.75
N GLY A 79 -6.47 -7.67 -2.92
CA GLY A 79 -7.41 -6.80 -3.61
C GLY A 79 -8.51 -6.22 -2.72
N ASP A 80 -8.69 -6.69 -1.49
CA ASP A 80 -9.64 -6.06 -0.55
C ASP A 80 -9.26 -4.60 -0.32
N ARG A 81 -10.27 -3.74 -0.30
CA ARG A 81 -10.12 -2.34 0.05
C ARG A 81 -10.45 -2.17 1.52
N ILE A 82 -9.56 -1.55 2.27
CA ILE A 82 -9.65 -1.46 3.73
C ILE A 82 -9.41 -0.02 4.18
N ARG A 83 -10.10 0.39 5.24
CA ARG A 83 -9.76 1.60 6.01
C ARG A 83 -8.93 1.17 7.21
N ILE A 84 -7.75 1.77 7.38
CA ILE A 84 -6.84 1.51 8.49
C ILE A 84 -6.75 2.78 9.34
N TYR A 85 -6.89 2.62 10.65
CA TYR A 85 -6.56 3.62 11.65
C TYR A 85 -5.27 3.20 12.35
N TYR A 86 -4.29 4.08 12.33
CA TYR A 86 -2.95 3.80 12.86
C TYR A 86 -2.39 5.02 13.57
N ARG A 87 -1.36 4.80 14.38
CA ARG A 87 -0.61 5.86 15.06
C ARG A 87 0.86 5.69 14.74
N CYS A 88 1.49 6.76 14.28
CA CYS A 88 2.95 6.82 14.21
C CYS A 88 3.51 7.00 15.63
N GLY A 89 4.43 6.13 16.01
CA GLY A 89 5.25 6.25 17.20
C GLY A 89 6.62 6.82 16.85
N ASN A 90 7.44 7.04 17.87
CA ASN A 90 8.81 7.50 17.71
C ASN A 90 9.59 6.45 16.89
N ASN A 91 10.44 6.90 15.96
CA ASN A 91 11.23 6.06 15.03
C ASN A 91 10.44 5.38 13.89
N ALA A 92 9.41 6.05 13.34
CA ALA A 92 8.61 5.53 12.21
C ALA A 92 7.90 4.18 12.48
N LEU A 93 7.74 3.81 13.75
CA LEU A 93 6.98 2.64 14.15
C LEU A 93 5.49 2.92 13.98
N ILE A 94 4.82 2.12 13.16
CA ILE A 94 3.39 2.26 12.92
C ILE A 94 2.62 1.31 13.82
N SER A 95 1.87 1.86 14.78
CA SER A 95 0.97 1.09 15.64
C SER A 95 -0.43 1.02 15.03
N PHE A 96 -0.84 -0.21 14.71
CA PHE A 96 -2.18 -0.51 14.24
C PHE A 96 -3.23 -0.33 15.36
N LYS A 97 -4.34 0.37 15.09
CA LYS A 97 -5.46 0.53 16.04
C LYS A 97 -6.74 -0.17 15.58
N LYS A 98 -7.14 0.03 14.34
CA LYS A 98 -8.37 -0.56 13.79
C LYS A 98 -8.27 -0.72 12.28
N MET A 99 -8.91 -1.75 11.74
CA MET A 99 -9.03 -1.95 10.30
C MET A 99 -10.39 -2.50 9.96
N THR A 100 -10.94 -2.07 8.83
CA THR A 100 -12.23 -2.57 8.35
C THR A 100 -12.26 -2.63 6.84
N VAL A 101 -12.82 -3.72 6.30
CA VAL A 101 -13.07 -3.86 4.87
C VAL A 101 -14.20 -2.92 4.46
N ILE A 102 -13.95 -2.13 3.43
CA ILE A 102 -14.86 -1.11 2.91
C ILE A 102 -15.18 -1.41 1.44
N LYS A 103 -16.41 -1.07 1.03
CA LYS A 103 -16.82 -1.07 -0.37
C LYS A 103 -17.05 0.37 -0.81
N TYR A 104 -16.63 0.71 -2.02
CA TYR A 104 -16.97 2.01 -2.60
C TYR A 104 -18.40 1.95 -3.12
N ASN A 105 -19.28 2.81 -2.62
CA ASN A 105 -20.65 2.92 -3.11
C ASN A 105 -20.74 4.09 -4.09
N LYS A 106 -20.99 3.78 -5.37
CA LYS A 106 -21.23 4.78 -6.43
C LYS A 106 -22.70 5.17 -6.55
N GLU A 107 -23.61 4.37 -6.00
CA GLU A 107 -25.04 4.40 -6.30
C GLU A 107 -25.82 5.37 -5.39
N THR A 108 -25.25 5.81 -4.27
CA THR A 108 -25.89 6.74 -3.33
C THR A 108 -25.48 8.19 -3.55
N SER A 109 -26.40 9.12 -3.30
CA SER A 109 -26.14 10.58 -3.31
C SER A 109 -24.99 10.96 -2.37
N ASN A 110 -24.84 10.25 -1.25
CA ASN A 110 -23.61 10.20 -0.47
C ASN A 110 -22.59 9.26 -1.12
N ARG A 111 -21.82 9.79 -2.08
CA ARG A 111 -20.67 9.10 -2.67
C ARG A 111 -19.60 8.91 -1.59
N GLY A 112 -19.18 7.67 -1.36
CA GLY A 112 -18.20 7.40 -0.31
C GLY A 112 -17.98 5.94 -0.01
N TYR A 113 -17.28 5.70 1.09
CA TYR A 113 -16.92 4.36 1.55
C TYR A 113 -17.89 3.88 2.59
N ILE A 114 -18.49 2.71 2.34
CA ILE A 114 -19.38 2.03 3.28
C ILE A 114 -18.69 0.80 3.87
N LEU A 115 -19.00 0.50 5.11
CA LEU A 115 -18.56 -0.73 5.77
C LEU A 115 -19.20 -1.93 5.06
N LYS A 116 -18.41 -2.96 4.75
CA LYS A 116 -18.95 -4.20 4.20
C LYS A 116 -19.78 -4.90 5.29
N LYS A 117 -21.10 -5.01 5.09
CA LYS A 117 -21.95 -5.86 5.92
C LYS A 117 -21.51 -7.32 5.74
N LYS A 118 -21.39 -8.05 6.85
CA LYS A 118 -21.06 -9.48 6.87
C LYS A 118 -22.20 -10.30 6.30
#